data_AF-A0A0W1A3R4-F1
#
_entry.id   AF-A0A0W1A3R4-F1
#
_cell.length_a   1.000
_cell.length_b   1.000
_cell.length_c   1.000
_cell.angle_alpha   90.00
_cell.angle_beta   90.00
_cell.angle_gamma   90.00
#
_symmetry.space_group_name_H-M   'P 1'
#
loop_
_entity.id
_entity.type
_entity.pdbx_description
1 polymer ?
#
loop_
_entity_poly.entity_id
_entity_poly.type
_entity_poly.pdbx_seq_one_letter_code
_entity_poly.pdbx_strand_id
1 'polypeptide(L)'
;MKNKINPIQAADGTAYPFLQSPRCQAKTRRGTACQAPAVTHKKVCRMHGGAKGSGAPIGSRNALKQGFNTKETKQLKKTVKLMFKELS
;
A
#
# COMPACT_ATOMS: atom_id res chain seq x y z
N MET A 1 2.47 -28.25 36.41
CA MET A 1 1.20 -27.87 35.73
C MET A 1 1.55 -27.45 34.31
N LYS A 2 1.05 -28.14 33.28
CA LYS A 2 1.29 -27.72 31.89
C LYS A 2 0.55 -26.41 31.67
N ASN A 3 1.29 -25.36 31.31
CA ASN A 3 0.70 -24.05 31.05
C ASN A 3 -0.31 -24.20 29.91
N LYS A 4 -1.60 -24.04 30.19
CA LYS A 4 -2.72 -24.28 29.25
C LYS A 4 -2.89 -23.15 28.22
N ILE A 5 -1.93 -22.22 28.17
CA ILE A 5 -1.96 -21.12 27.22
C ILE A 5 -1.59 -21.70 25.86
N ASN A 6 -2.54 -21.74 24.93
CA ASN A 6 -2.21 -22.01 23.53
C ASN A 6 -1.25 -20.89 23.07
N PRO A 7 -0.08 -21.20 22.48
CA PRO A 7 0.92 -20.19 22.12
C PRO A 7 0.45 -19.17 21.04
N ILE A 8 -0.78 -19.35 20.54
CA ILE A 8 -1.45 -18.53 19.54
C ILE A 8 -2.39 -17.50 20.21
N GLN A 9 -2.70 -17.67 21.48
CA GLN A 9 -3.58 -16.79 22.25
C GLN A 9 -2.76 -15.88 23.17
N ALA A 10 -3.15 -14.62 23.26
CA ALA A 10 -2.62 -13.71 24.28
C ALA A 10 -3.03 -14.19 25.68
N ALA A 11 -2.39 -13.64 26.72
CA ALA A 11 -2.61 -14.06 28.11
C ALA A 11 -4.07 -13.89 28.59
N ASP A 12 -4.83 -13.00 27.93
CA ASP A 12 -6.25 -12.74 28.14
C ASP A 12 -7.19 -13.59 27.26
N GLY A 13 -6.64 -14.53 26.49
CA GLY A 13 -7.40 -15.40 25.57
C GLY A 13 -7.73 -14.76 24.22
N THR A 14 -7.32 -13.51 23.97
CA THR A 14 -7.58 -12.83 22.69
C THR A 14 -6.58 -13.25 21.61
N ALA A 15 -6.98 -13.13 20.34
CA ALA A 15 -6.07 -13.36 19.22
C ALA A 15 -5.10 -12.19 19.07
N TYR A 16 -3.81 -12.47 18.84
CA TYR A 16 -2.83 -11.40 18.65
C TYR A 16 -3.20 -10.46 17.49
N PRO A 17 -2.92 -9.15 17.58
CA PRO A 17 -3.24 -8.18 16.53
C PRO A 17 -2.71 -8.57 15.14
N PHE A 18 -1.56 -9.25 15.07
CA PHE A 18 -1.00 -9.71 13.80
C PHE A 18 -1.82 -10.83 13.15
N LEU A 19 -2.59 -11.62 13.92
CA LEU A 19 -3.49 -12.66 13.42
C LEU A 19 -4.79 -12.08 12.87
N GLN A 20 -5.27 -10.98 13.45
CA GLN A 20 -6.48 -10.28 13.00
C GLN A 20 -6.22 -9.33 11.83
N SER A 21 -4.97 -8.90 11.64
CA SER A 21 -4.59 -7.98 10.56
C SER A 21 -4.72 -8.63 9.18
N PRO A 22 -5.24 -7.92 8.15
CA PRO A 22 -5.22 -8.40 6.77
C PRO A 22 -3.80 -8.82 6.34
N ARG A 23 -3.68 -9.81 5.45
CA ARG A 23 -2.38 -10.22 4.90
C ARG A 23 -1.90 -9.25 3.83
N CYS A 24 -0.58 -9.14 3.70
CA CYS A 24 0.06 -8.33 2.66
C CYS A 24 -0.31 -8.84 1.26
N GLN A 25 -0.71 -7.93 0.38
CA GLN A 25 -1.11 -8.25 -1.00
C GLN A 25 0.05 -8.36 -1.99
N ALA A 26 1.30 -8.20 -1.54
CA ALA A 26 2.47 -8.34 -2.39
C ALA A 26 2.85 -9.82 -2.57
N LYS A 27 3.54 -10.12 -3.67
CA LYS A 27 4.19 -11.42 -3.88
C LYS A 27 5.60 -11.40 -3.31
N THR A 28 6.03 -12.51 -2.72
CA THR A 28 7.41 -12.73 -2.31
C THR A 28 8.31 -12.86 -3.56
N ARG A 29 9.63 -12.85 -3.36
CA ARG A 29 10.60 -13.11 -4.45
C ARG A 29 10.40 -14.47 -5.14
N ARG A 30 9.74 -15.44 -4.48
CA ARG A 30 9.40 -16.75 -5.04
C ARG A 30 8.07 -16.77 -5.79
N GLY A 31 7.39 -15.62 -5.92
CA GLY A 31 6.10 -15.49 -6.59
C GLY A 31 4.87 -15.85 -5.75
N THR A 32 5.06 -16.37 -4.53
CA THR A 32 3.96 -16.73 -3.62
C THR A 32 3.40 -15.51 -2.87
N ALA A 33 2.16 -15.60 -2.37
CA ALA A 33 1.55 -14.52 -1.59
C ALA A 33 2.27 -14.29 -0.25
N CYS A 34 2.46 -13.02 0.13
CA CYS A 34 3.08 -12.68 1.40
C CYS A 34 2.14 -12.94 2.59
N GLN A 35 2.61 -13.72 3.57
CA GLN A 35 1.84 -14.06 4.78
C GLN A 35 2.02 -13.06 5.94
N ALA A 36 2.86 -12.03 5.77
CA ALA A 36 3.06 -11.02 6.79
C ALA A 36 1.81 -10.13 6.95
N PRO A 37 1.52 -9.62 8.16
CA PRO A 37 0.43 -8.69 8.38
C PRO A 37 0.66 -7.37 7.62
N ALA A 38 -0.40 -6.84 7.02
CA ALA A 38 -0.38 -5.51 6.41
C ALA A 38 -0.25 -4.43 7.49
N VAL A 39 0.45 -3.34 7.16
CA VAL A 39 0.53 -2.17 8.04
C VAL A 39 -0.83 -1.48 8.06
N THR A 40 -1.24 -0.95 9.21
CA THR A 40 -2.51 -0.22 9.38
C THR A 40 -2.70 0.81 8.25
N HIS A 41 -3.90 0.81 7.65
CA HIS A 41 -4.27 1.65 6.50
C HIS A 41 -3.48 1.44 5.20
N LYS A 42 -2.68 0.36 5.11
CA LYS A 42 -1.97 -0.03 3.89
C LYS A 42 -2.36 -1.45 3.48
N LYS A 43 -2.15 -1.77 2.20
CA LYS A 43 -2.38 -3.11 1.64
C LYS A 43 -1.14 -4.02 1.71
N VAL A 44 -0.01 -3.51 2.21
CA VAL A 44 1.30 -4.17 2.20
C VAL A 44 1.95 -4.17 3.57
N CYS A 45 2.81 -5.16 3.84
CA CYS A 45 3.57 -5.27 5.07
C CYS A 45 4.76 -4.31 5.09
N ARG A 46 5.38 -4.15 6.27
CA ARG A 46 6.58 -3.32 6.45
C ARG A 46 7.69 -3.63 5.44
N MET A 47 7.89 -4.92 5.11
CA MET A 47 8.94 -5.38 4.20
C MET A 47 8.62 -5.13 2.72
N HIS A 48 7.35 -5.05 2.34
CA HIS A 48 6.91 -4.82 0.96
C HIS A 48 6.45 -3.36 0.74
N GLY A 49 7.15 -2.40 1.34
CA GLY A 49 6.89 -0.96 1.16
C GLY A 49 5.83 -0.36 2.10
N GLY A 50 5.43 -1.09 3.14
CA GLY A 50 4.49 -0.61 4.15
C GLY A 50 5.11 0.26 5.24
N ALA A 51 6.44 0.32 5.36
CA ALA A 51 7.09 1.06 6.45
C ALA A 51 6.77 2.57 6.41
N LYS A 52 6.94 3.24 7.57
CA LYS A 52 6.84 4.70 7.65
C LYS A 52 7.90 5.32 6.74
N GLY A 53 7.51 6.30 5.94
CA GLY A 53 8.39 6.92 4.95
C GLY A 53 8.69 6.06 3.71
N SER A 54 8.09 4.87 3.58
CA SER A 54 8.14 4.11 2.32
C SER A 54 7.26 4.73 1.25
N GLY A 55 7.75 4.70 0.01
CA GLY A 55 7.11 5.31 -1.16
C GLY A 55 7.92 6.51 -1.66
N ALA A 56 7.60 6.97 -2.87
CA ALA A 56 8.20 8.19 -3.40
C ALA A 56 7.68 9.41 -2.61
N PRO A 57 8.55 10.39 -2.28
CA PRO A 57 8.09 11.61 -1.66
C PRO A 57 7.19 12.39 -2.62
N ILE A 58 6.21 13.10 -2.05
CA ILE A 58 5.34 13.99 -2.81
C ILE A 58 6.22 15.07 -3.46
N GLY A 59 6.08 15.28 -4.77
CA GLY A 59 6.88 16.26 -5.50
C GLY A 59 8.30 15.80 -5.86
N SER A 60 8.59 14.49 -5.78
CA SER A 60 9.85 13.90 -6.26
C SER A 60 10.19 14.35 -7.69
N ARG A 61 11.25 15.16 -7.85
CA ARG A 61 11.81 15.53 -9.16
C ARG A 61 12.47 14.34 -9.85
N ASN A 62 12.96 13.34 -9.10
CA ASN A 62 13.59 12.14 -9.66
C ASN A 62 12.61 11.29 -10.49
N ALA A 63 11.32 11.32 -10.16
CA ALA A 63 10.27 10.65 -10.93
C ALA A 63 9.80 11.48 -12.14
N LEU A 64 10.16 12.77 -12.22
CA LEU A 64 9.76 13.68 -13.28
C LEU A 64 10.69 13.52 -14.49
N LYS A 65 10.36 12.58 -15.38
CA LYS A 65 11.16 12.32 -16.60
C LYS A 65 10.82 13.24 -17.76
N GLN A 66 9.54 13.34 -18.10
CA GLN A 66 9.06 13.95 -19.36
C GLN A 66 7.90 14.95 -19.14
N GLY A 67 7.52 15.24 -17.90
CA GLY A 67 6.42 16.18 -17.60
C GLY A 67 5.00 15.67 -17.90
N PHE A 68 4.80 14.70 -18.80
CA PHE A 68 3.46 14.26 -19.25
C PHE A 68 2.49 13.78 -18.16
N ASN A 69 3.02 13.38 -17.01
CA ASN A 69 2.27 12.85 -15.86
C ASN A 69 2.13 13.86 -14.70
N THR A 70 2.58 15.10 -14.86
CA THR A 70 2.40 16.16 -13.86
C THR A 70 0.92 16.49 -13.69
N LYS A 71 0.60 17.14 -12.57
CA LYS A 71 -0.78 17.56 -12.27
C LYS A 71 -1.24 18.61 -13.30
N GLU A 72 -0.37 19.55 -13.65
CA GLU A 72 -0.63 20.62 -14.61
C GLU A 72 -0.94 20.03 -16.00
N THR A 73 -0.09 19.13 -16.51
CA THR A 73 -0.29 18.53 -17.83
C THR A 73 -1.52 17.64 -17.87
N LYS A 74 -1.84 16.92 -16.78
CA LYS A 74 -3.10 16.15 -16.69
C LYS A 74 -4.33 17.07 -16.71
N GLN A 75 -4.28 18.20 -16.02
CA GLN A 75 -5.37 19.18 -16.02
C GLN A 75 -5.56 19.78 -17.41
N LEU A 76 -4.47 20.18 -18.08
CA LEU A 76 -4.50 20.69 -19.45
C LEU A 76 -5.10 19.67 -20.43
N LYS A 77 -4.70 18.40 -20.34
CA LYS A 77 -5.29 17.34 -21.17
C LYS A 77 -6.80 17.21 -20.92
N LYS A 78 -7.25 17.35 -19.67
CA LYS A 78 -8.68 17.29 -19.31
C LYS A 78 -9.44 18.50 -19.89
N THR A 79 -8.89 19.71 -19.79
CA THR A 79 -9.54 20.91 -20.32
C THR A 79 -9.64 20.86 -21.84
N VAL A 80 -8.55 20.53 -22.53
CA VAL A 80 -8.54 20.37 -24.00
C VAL A 80 -9.59 19.34 -24.43
N LYS A 81 -9.67 18.19 -23.74
CA LYS A 81 -10.69 17.17 -24.04
C LYS A 81 -12.12 17.69 -23.87
N LEU A 82 -12.39 18.49 -22.84
CA LEU A 82 -13.71 19.09 -22.62
C LEU A 82 -14.04 20.11 -23.72
N MET A 83 -13.10 20.99 -24.07
CA MET A 83 -13.27 21.95 -25.15
C MET A 83 -13.56 21.26 -26.49
N PHE A 84 -12.84 20.19 -26.83
CA PHE A 84 -13.11 19.40 -28.03
C PHE A 84 -14.52 18.79 -28.03
N LYS A 85 -15.02 18.36 -26.86
CA LYS A 85 -16.37 17.79 -26.73
C LYS A 85 -17.47 18.85 -26.85
N GLU A 86 -17.21 20.08 -26.42
CA GLU A 86 -18.16 21.20 -26.54
C GLU A 86 -18.23 21.76 -27.97
N LEU A 87 -17.16 21.59 -28.75
CA LEU A 87 -17.07 22.00 -30.15
C LEU A 87 -17.53 20.92 -31.15
N SER A 88 -17.75 19.70 -30.69
CA SER A 88 -18.23 18.55 -31.48
C SER A 88 -19.71 18.33 -31.30
#